data_AF-A0A432H8L0-F1
#
_entry.id   AF-A0A432H8L0-F1
#
_cell.length_a   1.000
_cell.length_b   1.000
_cell.length_c   1.000
_cell.angle_alpha   90.00
_cell.angle_beta   90.00
_cell.angle_gamma   90.00
#
_symmetry.space_group_name_H-M   'P 1'
#
loop_
_entity.id
_entity.type
_entity.pdbx_description
1 polymer ?
#
loop_
_entity_poly.entity_id
_entity_poly.type
_entity_poly.pdbx_seq_one_letter_code
_entity_poly.pdbx_strand_id
1 'polypeptide(L)' 'MGNMQTTIEKDGDGYLAKVKDQPNLFAFAYSEKEAVQELKNVVEMIMDYHLEQINAERLIRNELTALQEQYAV' A
#
# COMPACT_ATOMS: atom_id res chain seq x y z
N MET A 1 -3.20 -5.18 -14.70
CA MET A 1 -3.59 -5.06 -13.27
C MET A 1 -5.05 -5.46 -13.20
N GLY A 2 -5.39 -6.52 -12.46
CA GLY A 2 -6.79 -6.93 -12.29
C GLY A 2 -7.59 -5.79 -11.65
N ASN A 3 -8.89 -5.71 -11.92
CA ASN A 3 -9.76 -4.71 -11.27
C ASN A 3 -9.62 -4.84 -9.75
N MET A 4 -8.99 -3.85 -9.11
CA MET A 4 -8.93 -3.78 -7.66
C MET A 4 -10.35 -3.57 -7.14
N GLN A 5 -10.89 -4.63 -6.53
CA GLN A 5 -12.24 -4.64 -6.00
C GLN A 5 -12.17 -4.73 -4.48
N THR A 6 -12.82 -3.81 -3.79
CA THR A 6 -13.03 -3.89 -2.35
C THR A 6 -14.27 -4.75 -2.05
N THR A 7 -14.20 -5.55 -1.00
CA THR A 7 -15.33 -6.32 -0.48
C THR A 7 -15.47 -6.06 1.00
N ILE A 8 -16.72 -5.98 1.47
CA ILE A 8 -17.07 -5.91 2.89
C ILE A 8 -17.95 -7.12 3.17
N GLU A 9 -17.56 -7.93 4.13
CA GLU A 9 -18.29 -9.14 4.52
C GLU A 9 -18.51 -9.18 6.03
N LYS A 10 -19.61 -9.79 6.46
CA LYS A 10 -19.88 -10.01 7.88
C LYS A 10 -18.86 -11.01 8.43
N ASP A 11 -18.21 -10.66 9.54
CA ASP A 11 -17.22 -11.51 10.21
C ASP A 11 -17.45 -11.47 11.73
N GLY A 12 -17.94 -12.58 12.29
CA GLY A 12 -18.38 -12.64 13.69
C GLY A 12 -19.35 -11.51 14.06
N ASP A 13 -19.02 -10.76 15.11
CA ASP A 13 -19.83 -9.62 15.56
C ASP A 13 -19.63 -8.35 14.72
N GLY A 14 -18.60 -8.30 13.87
CA GLY A 14 -18.24 -7.13 13.06
C GLY A 14 -18.28 -7.39 11.56
N TYR A 15 -17.42 -6.66 10.84
CA TYR A 15 -17.30 -6.66 9.39
C TYR A 15 -15.83 -6.61 9.01
N LEU A 16 -15.46 -7.42 8.03
CA LEU A 16 -14.13 -7.44 7.42
C LEU A 16 -14.19 -6.75 6.06
N ALA A 17 -13.47 -5.64 5.93
CA ALA A 17 -13.23 -4.98 4.66
C ALA A 17 -11.87 -5.42 4.11
N LYS A 18 -11.80 -5.80 2.82
CA LYS A 18 -10.54 -6.25 2.18
C LYS A 18 -10.47 -5.88 0.71
N VAL A 19 -9.26 -5.80 0.17
CA VAL A 19 -9.01 -5.64 -1.27
C VAL A 19 -8.72 -7.02 -1.88
N LYS A 20 -9.44 -7.36 -2.96
CA LYS A 20 -9.27 -8.63 -3.66
C LYS A 20 -7.82 -8.79 -4.16
N ASP A 21 -7.30 -10.01 -4.02
CA ASP A 21 -5.94 -10.41 -4.41
C ASP A 21 -4.81 -9.65 -3.68
N GLN A 22 -5.12 -8.97 -2.58
CA GLN A 22 -4.18 -8.21 -1.76
C GLN A 22 -4.29 -8.66 -0.29
N PRO A 23 -3.56 -9.72 0.11
CA PRO A 23 -3.73 -10.34 1.44
C PRO A 23 -3.36 -9.41 2.61
N ASN A 24 -2.59 -8.34 2.35
CA ASN A 24 -2.18 -7.38 3.38
C ASN A 24 -3.10 -6.15 3.47
N LEU A 25 -4.11 -6.04 2.60
CA LEU A 25 -5.04 -4.90 2.56
C LEU A 25 -6.41 -5.34 3.08
N PHE A 26 -6.53 -5.37 4.40
CA PHE A 26 -7.77 -5.67 5.10
C PHE A 26 -7.88 -4.90 6.41
N ALA A 27 -9.10 -4.74 6.90
CA ALA A 27 -9.39 -4.18 8.22
C ALA A 27 -10.72 -4.70 8.77
N PHE A 28 -10.77 -4.87 10.09
CA PHE A 28 -11.98 -5.30 10.81
C PHE A 28 -12.54 -4.15 11.65
N ALA A 29 -13.86 -4.01 11.70
CA ALA A 29 -14.53 -3.15 12.67
C ALA A 29 -15.95 -3.64 13.00
N TYR A 30 -16.58 -3.06 14.02
CA TYR A 30 -17.92 -3.47 14.48
C TYR A 30 -19.06 -2.95 13.60
N SER A 31 -18.82 -1.94 12.77
CA SER A 31 -19.75 -1.46 11.74
C SER A 31 -19.12 -1.45 10.35
N GLU A 32 -19.95 -1.58 9.31
CA GLU A 32 -19.49 -1.49 7.91
C GLU A 32 -18.75 -0.17 7.64
N LYS A 33 -19.28 0.94 8.18
CA LYS A 33 -18.69 2.27 8.02
C LYS A 33 -17.28 2.35 8.61
N GLU A 34 -17.09 1.80 9.81
CA GLU A 34 -15.78 1.77 10.45
C GLU A 34 -14.83 0.84 9.71
N ALA A 35 -15.29 -0.32 9.23
CA ALA A 35 -14.44 -1.27 8.50
C ALA A 35 -13.91 -0.63 7.20
N VAL A 36 -14.75 0.14 6.50
CA VAL A 36 -14.34 0.94 5.34
C VAL A 36 -13.31 2.00 5.72
N GLN A 37 -13.54 2.73 6.82
CA GLN A 37 -12.62 3.77 7.28
C GLN A 37 -11.26 3.18 7.68
N GLU A 38 -11.24 2.05 8.37
CA GLU A 38 -10.01 1.38 8.76
C GLU A 38 -9.26 0.82 7.55
N LEU A 39 -9.97 0.21 6.58
CA LEU A 39 -9.32 -0.24 5.35
C LEU A 39 -8.70 0.94 4.59
N LYS A 40 -9.37 2.10 4.58
CA LYS A 40 -8.83 3.32 3.98
C LYS A 40 -7.53 3.75 4.69
N ASN A 41 -7.51 3.74 6.02
CA ASN A 41 -6.30 4.08 6.80
C ASN A 41 -5.14 3.12 6.48
N VAL A 42 -5.42 1.81 6.37
CA VAL A 42 -4.43 0.79 6.00
C VAL A 42 -3.87 1.07 4.60
N VAL A 43 -4.73 1.37 3.62
CA VAL A 43 -4.31 1.71 2.26
C VAL A 43 -3.43 2.97 2.27
N GLU A 44 -3.82 4.02 3.01
CA GLU A 44 -3.03 5.26 3.12
C GLU A 44 -1.63 4.99 3.70
N MET A 45 -1.54 4.19 4.76
CA MET A 45 -0.25 3.78 5.34
C MET A 45 0.64 3.02 4.34
N ILE A 46 0.06 2.12 3.54
CA ILE A 46 0.81 1.37 2.52
C ILE A 46 1.24 2.29 1.37
N MET A 47 0.44 3.27 0.99
CA MET A 47 0.86 4.27 0.00
C MET A 47 2.07 5.06 0.50
N ASP A 48 2.05 5.52 1.74
CA ASP A 48 3.16 6.27 2.33
C ASP A 48 4.44 5.43 2.38
N TYR A 49 4.33 4.16 2.77
CA TYR A 49 5.45 3.21 2.75
C TYR A 49 6.05 3.06 1.34
N HIS A 50 5.22 2.88 0.30
CA HIS A 50 5.70 2.78 -1.07
C HIS A 50 6.36 4.08 -1.56
N LEU A 51 5.86 5.24 -1.16
CA LEU A 51 6.47 6.53 -1.48
C LEU A 51 7.85 6.67 -0.85
N GLU A 52 8.03 6.22 0.40
CA GLU A 52 9.34 6.17 1.06
C GLU A 52 10.32 5.26 0.31
N GLN A 53 9.88 4.07 -0.12
CA GLN A 53 10.70 3.15 -0.92
C GLN A 53 11.14 3.80 -2.24
N ILE A 54 10.21 4.41 -2.98
CA ILE A 54 10.52 5.13 -4.23
C ILE A 54 11.52 6.25 -3.99
N ASN A 55 11.41 6.96 -2.86
CA ASN A 55 12.37 8.02 -2.52
C ASN A 55 13.77 7.46 -2.25
N ALA A 56 13.89 6.34 -1.53
CA ALA A 56 15.17 5.67 -1.33
C ALA A 56 15.79 5.21 -2.66
N GLU A 57 14.99 4.59 -3.54
CA GLU A 57 15.43 4.17 -4.87
C GLU A 57 15.89 5.33 -5.75
N ARG A 58 15.22 6.49 -5.66
CA ARG A 58 15.65 7.72 -6.37
C ARG A 58 17.02 8.20 -5.91
N LEU A 59 17.32 8.12 -4.62
CA LEU A 59 18.64 8.48 -4.08
C LEU A 59 19.72 7.54 -4.63
N ILE A 60 19.47 6.23 -4.58
CA ILE A 60 20.38 5.21 -5.13
C ILE A 60 20.63 5.45 -6.62
N ARG A 61 19.57 5.65 -7.40
CA ARG A 61 19.69 5.93 -8.84
C ARG A 61 20.57 7.16 -9.09
N ASN A 62 20.37 8.24 -8.33
CA ASN A 62 21.16 9.46 -8.50
C ASN A 62 22.65 9.25 -8.18
N GLU A 63 22.96 8.48 -7.12
CA GLU A 63 24.33 8.06 -6.80
C GLU A 63 24.95 7.26 -7.95
N LEU A 64 24.21 6.27 -8.47
CA LEU A 64 24.67 5.45 -9.60
C LEU A 64 24.92 6.27 -10.86
N THR A 65 24.06 7.26 -11.17
CA THR A 65 24.29 8.19 -12.29
C THR A 65 25.59 8.96 -12.11
N ALA A 66 25.86 9.50 -10.90
CA ALA A 66 27.09 10.23 -10.63
C ALA A 66 28.35 9.34 -10.72
N LEU A 67 28.25 8.08 -10.28
CA LEU A 67 29.34 7.10 -10.43
C LEU A 67 29.59 6.78 -11.91
N GLN A 68 28.53 6.61 -12.71
CA GLN A 68 28.67 6.36 -14.15
C GLN A 68 29.44 7.50 -14.86
N GLU A 69 29.17 8.76 -14.52
CA GLU A 69 29.88 9.91 -15.07
C GLU A 69 31.36 9.92 -14.71
N GLN A 70 31.73 9.44 -13.52
CA GLN A 70 33.14 9.32 -13.09
C GLN A 70 33.91 8.23 -13.85
N TYR A 71 33.23 7.19 -14.31
CA TYR A 71 33.81 6.08 -15.07
C TYR A 71 33.70 6.25 -16.59
N ALA A 72 33.09 7.33 -17.08
CA ALA A 72 33.06 7.65 -18.49
C ALA A 72 34.47 8.07 -18.95
N VAL A 73 35.22 7.13 -19.53
CA VAL A 73 36.50 7.34 -20.24
C VAL A 73 36.23 7.97 -21.60
#